data_AF-A0A9N9R2X2-F1
#
_entry.id   AF-A0A9N9R2X2-F1
#
_cell.length_a   1.000
_cell.length_b   1.000
_cell.length_c   1.000
_cell.angle_alpha   90.00
_cell.angle_beta   90.00
_cell.angle_gamma   90.00
#
_symmetry.space_group_name_H-M   'P 1'
#
loop_
_entity.id
_entity.type
_entity.pdbx_description
1 polymer ?
#
loop_
_entity_poly.entity_id
_entity_poly.type
_entity_poly.pdbx_seq_one_letter_code
_entity_poly.pdbx_strand_id
1 'polypeptide(L)' 'MLFGSTNNPYHTGRTTGGSSGGEAALAAAFASPISLCSDIGGSTRMPAFFCGLFGLNPTAGHTSLKGLFKLYNK' A
#
# COMPACT_ATOMS: atom_id res chain seq x y z
N MET A 1 -11.00 -6.94 6.29
CA MET A 1 -10.14 -6.42 7.36
C MET A 1 -10.20 -7.39 8.52
N LEU A 2 -9.15 -8.20 8.70
CA LEU A 2 -9.09 -9.17 9.82
C LEU A 2 -8.62 -8.50 11.13
N PHE A 3 -7.91 -7.37 11.03
CA PHE A 3 -7.33 -6.59 12.14
C PHE A 3 -7.74 -5.12 12.04
N GLY A 4 -8.99 -4.78 12.35
CA GLY A 4 -9.48 -3.39 12.34
C GLY A 4 -9.44 -2.70 10.96
N SER A 5 -10.08 -1.53 10.87
CA SER A 5 -10.02 -0.71 9.66
C SER A 5 -8.92 0.33 9.78
N THR A 6 -7.98 0.33 8.83
CA THR A 6 -7.03 1.43 8.68
C THR A 6 -7.78 2.64 8.11
N ASN A 7 -7.71 3.76 8.83
CA ASN A 7 -8.35 5.00 8.42
C ASN A 7 -7.32 5.98 7.85
N ASN A 8 -7.79 6.84 6.95
CA ASN A 8 -6.93 7.83 6.32
C ASN A 8 -6.40 8.82 7.38
N PRO A 9 -5.08 9.06 7.46
CA PRO A 9 -4.49 9.91 8.49
C PRO A 9 -4.91 11.39 8.36
N TYR A 10 -5.24 11.84 7.15
CA TYR A 10 -5.76 13.21 6.93
C TYR A 10 -7.24 13.34 7.29
N HIS A 11 -7.99 12.25 7.27
CA HIS A 11 -9.41 12.24 7.60
C HIS A 11 -9.89 10.85 8.02
N THR A 12 -10.07 10.63 9.32
CA THR A 12 -10.35 9.31 9.90
C THR A 12 -11.68 8.68 9.46
N GLY A 13 -12.62 9.46 8.91
CA GLY A 13 -13.85 8.94 8.31
C GLY A 13 -13.70 8.42 6.87
N ARG A 14 -12.48 8.40 6.30
CA ARG A 14 -12.22 7.93 4.93
C ARG A 14 -11.32 6.70 4.92
N THR A 15 -11.51 5.86 3.91
CA THR A 15 -10.65 4.71 3.65
C THR A 15 -9.27 5.15 3.16
N THR A 16 -8.25 4.38 3.53
CA THR A 16 -6.90 4.49 2.96
C THR A 16 -6.77 3.80 1.61
N GLY A 17 -7.77 3.00 1.19
CA GLY A 17 -7.62 2.06 0.06
C GLY A 17 -6.88 0.79 0.49
N GLY A 18 -6.54 -0.09 -0.46
CA GLY A 18 -5.86 -1.35 -0.15
C GLY A 18 -5.43 -2.15 -1.39
N SER A 19 -4.66 -3.22 -1.23
CA SER A 19 -4.35 -3.92 0.04
C SER A 19 -3.35 -3.22 0.97
N SER A 20 -2.48 -2.34 0.46
CA SER A 20 -1.41 -1.69 1.25
C SER A 20 -1.86 -0.42 1.99
N GLY A 21 -3.10 -0.38 2.49
CA GLY A 21 -3.67 0.79 3.15
C GLY A 21 -2.96 1.16 4.46
N GLY A 22 -2.54 0.15 5.25
CA GLY A 22 -1.80 0.35 6.50
C GLY A 22 -0.48 1.09 6.30
N GLU A 23 0.30 0.63 5.32
CA GLU A 23 1.57 1.24 4.94
C GLU A 23 1.40 2.69 4.45
N ALA A 24 0.39 2.94 3.61
CA ALA A 24 0.09 4.28 3.16
C ALA A 24 -0.33 5.20 4.31
N ALA A 25 -1.07 4.70 5.31
CA ALA A 25 -1.40 5.48 6.50
C ALA A 25 -0.16 5.81 7.34
N LEU A 26 0.75 4.87 7.54
CA LEU A 26 1.99 5.08 8.29
C LEU A 26 2.91 6.10 7.61
N ALA A 27 3.10 5.96 6.29
CA ALA A 27 3.92 6.89 5.53
C ALA A 27 3.30 8.30 5.50
N ALA A 28 1.98 8.41 5.30
CA ALA A 28 1.29 9.70 5.33
C ALA A 28 1.21 10.33 6.73
N ALA A 29 1.26 9.53 7.79
CA ALA A 29 1.38 10.01 9.17
C ALA A 29 2.83 10.35 9.57
N PHE A 30 3.79 10.32 8.64
CA PHE A 30 5.22 10.52 8.89
C PHE A 30 5.83 9.54 9.91
N ALA A 31 5.19 8.39 10.13
CA ALA A 31 5.69 7.35 11.02
C ALA A 31 6.75 6.45 10.34
N SER A 32 6.77 6.43 9.00
CA SER A 32 7.81 5.76 8.21
C SER A 32 8.24 6.63 7.02
N PRO A 33 9.56 6.75 6.74
CA PRO A 33 10.04 7.48 5.57
C PRO A 33 9.81 6.71 4.26
N ILE A 34 9.77 5.38 4.29
CA ILE A 34 9.58 4.50 3.13
C ILE A 34 8.76 3.29 3.55
N SER A 35 7.77 2.93 2.74
CA SER A 35 6.93 1.75 2.94
C SER A 35 7.04 0.78 1.78
N LEU A 36 7.04 -0.53 2.10
CA LEU A 36 7.10 -1.59 1.11
C LEU A 36 5.69 -2.11 0.80
N CYS A 37 5.32 -2.07 -0.47
CA CYS A 37 3.99 -2.45 -0.94
C CYS A 37 4.11 -3.39 -2.15
N SER A 38 3.08 -4.21 -2.37
CA SER A 38 2.94 -5.03 -3.58
C SER A 38 1.81 -4.49 -4.44
N ASP A 39 2.02 -4.43 -5.75
CA ASP A 39 1.02 -3.96 -6.71
C ASP A 39 0.75 -5.06 -7.75
N ILE A 40 -0.44 -5.65 -7.69
CA ILE A 40 -0.95 -6.57 -8.72
C ILE A 40 -2.08 -5.91 -9.48
N GLY A 41 -3.03 -5.30 -8.76
CA GLY A 41 -4.20 -4.63 -9.32
C GLY A 41 -4.26 -3.12 -9.05
N GLY A 42 -3.17 -2.50 -8.60
CA GLY A 42 -3.17 -1.10 -8.13
C GLY A 42 -3.05 -0.95 -6.62
N SER A 43 -2.67 -2.00 -5.90
CA SER A 43 -2.61 -2.02 -4.43
C SER A 43 -1.59 -1.07 -3.81
N THR A 44 -0.64 -0.53 -4.58
CA THR A 44 0.26 0.56 -4.14
C THR A 44 -0.29 1.91 -4.59
N ARG A 45 -0.77 1.99 -5.83
CA ARG A 45 -1.22 3.24 -6.46
C ARG A 45 -2.51 3.80 -5.87
N MET A 46 -3.52 2.96 -5.62
CA MET A 46 -4.78 3.38 -5.01
C MET A 46 -4.58 3.99 -3.61
N PRO A 47 -3.89 3.32 -2.67
CA PRO A 47 -3.72 3.91 -1.35
C PRO A 47 -2.76 5.10 -1.34
N ALA A 48 -1.77 5.14 -2.23
CA ALA A 48 -0.95 6.33 -2.42
C ALA A 48 -1.79 7.53 -2.86
N PHE A 49 -2.69 7.35 -3.84
CA PHE A 49 -3.61 8.40 -4.26
C PHE A 49 -4.54 8.87 -3.14
N PHE A 50 -5.12 7.94 -2.37
CA PHE A 50 -6.05 8.29 -1.29
C PHE A 50 -5.36 8.98 -0.11
N CYS A 51 -4.12 8.58 0.21
CA CYS A 51 -3.35 9.14 1.31
C CYS A 51 -2.39 10.25 0.85
N GLY A 52 -2.52 10.79 -0.37
CA GLY A 52 -1.69 11.92 -0.83
C GLY A 52 -0.19 11.63 -0.91
N LEU A 53 0.19 10.39 -1.20
CA LEU A 53 1.57 9.93 -1.30
C LEU A 53 1.97 9.66 -2.75
N PHE A 54 3.27 9.61 -2.99
CA PHE A 54 3.82 9.09 -4.22
C PHE A 54 3.91 7.56 -4.16
N GLY A 55 3.34 6.88 -5.17
CA GLY A 55 3.39 5.42 -5.31
C GLY A 55 4.30 5.01 -6.46
N LEU A 56 5.35 4.24 -6.16
CA LEU A 56 6.24 3.66 -7.16
C LEU A 56 5.83 2.22 -7.47
N ASN A 57 5.54 1.92 -8.73
CA ASN A 57 5.37 0.56 -9.22
C ASN A 57 6.34 0.31 -10.39
N PRO A 58 7.49 -0.35 -10.16
CA PRO A 58 8.47 -0.59 -11.21
C PRO A 58 7.94 -1.60 -12.24
N THR A 59 8.60 -1.66 -13.39
CA THR A 59 8.30 -2.67 -14.42
C THR A 59 8.33 -4.08 -13.84
N ALA A 60 7.38 -4.92 -14.24
CA ALA A 60 7.32 -6.31 -13.79
C ALA A 60 8.67 -7.02 -14.00
N GLY A 61 9.15 -7.71 -12.95
CA GLY A 61 10.44 -8.39 -12.96
C GLY A 61 11.65 -7.54 -12.58
N HIS A 62 11.51 -6.21 -12.44
CA HIS A 62 12.60 -5.34 -11.97
C HIS A 62 12.96 -5.59 -10.50
N THR A 63 11.97 -5.91 -9.66
CA THR A 63 12.16 -6.22 -8.24
C THR A 63 11.91 -7.70 -7.99
N SER A 64 12.79 -8.34 -7.20
CA SER A 64 12.65 -9.75 -6.84
C SER A 64 11.42 -9.97 -5.96
N LEU A 65 10.57 -10.93 -6.35
CA LEU A 65 9.40 -11.36 -5.58
C LEU A 65 9.71 -12.53 -4.62
N LYS A 66 11.00 -12.85 -4.41
CA LYS A 66 11.40 -13.95 -3.54
C LYS A 66 10.96 -13.66 -2.10
N GLY A 67 10.21 -14.59 -1.50
CA GLY A 67 9.67 -14.44 -0.14
C GLY A 67 8.31 -13.73 -0.05
N LEU A 68 7.79 -13.18 -1.16
CA LEU A 68 6.43 -12.64 -1.20
C LEU A 68 5.41 -13.80 -1.29
N PHE A 69 4.33 -13.71 -0.51
CA PHE A 69 3.20 -14.63 -0.66
C PHE A 69 2.56 -14.44 -2.05
N LYS A 70 2.58 -15.50 -2.87
CA LYS A 70 2.02 -15.45 -4.22
C LYS A 70 0.50 -15.56 -4.16
N LEU A 71 -0.19 -14.53 -4.68
CA LEU A 71 -1.65 -14.52 -4.80
C LEU A 71 -2.16 -15.34 -6.00
N TYR A 72 -1.31 -15.60 -6.99
CA TYR A 72 -1.65 -16.46 -8.13
C TYR A 72 -0.54 -17.48 -8.38
N ASN A 73 -0.93 -18.69 -8.78
CA ASN A 73 -0.02 -19.78 -9.07
C ASN A 73 0.50 -19.65 -10.51
N LYS A 74 1.60 -18.92 -10.67
CA LYS A 74 2.44 -18.97 -11.87
C LYS A 74 3.91 -19.12 -11.47
#